data_AF-A0A840J0T5-F1
#
_entry.id   AF-A0A840J0T5-F1
#
_cell.length_a   1.000
_cell.length_b   1.000
_cell.length_c   1.000
_cell.angle_alpha   90.00
_cell.angle_beta   90.00
_cell.angle_gamma   90.00
#
_symmetry.space_group_name_H-M   'P 1'
#
loop_
_entity.id
_entity.type
_entity.pdbx_description
1 polymer ?
#
loop_
_entity_poly.entity_id
_entity_poly.type
_entity_poly.pdbx_seq_one_letter_code
_entity_poly.pdbx_strand_id
1 'polypeptide(L)'
;MASFSTYPLWRGLVGKPGGNRLFSAAMCLRVPYFGTVLPTVRELRPGHCSVTAPKWWGVHNHIGTFHAIAACNLAEIAMGMLAEATVPASHRWLPKGMEVRYLAKAESGLRAVAELPEIPSFGEEGADLPVPVRILDARGTTVVTATITVWVTPRKR
;
A
#
# COMPACT_ATOMS: atom_id res chain seq x y z
N MET A 1 0.38 -5.67 23.98
CA MET A 1 1.30 -5.95 22.85
C MET A 1 1.85 -4.63 22.36
N ALA A 2 3.18 -4.45 22.41
CA ALA A 2 3.82 -3.20 21.98
C ALA A 2 3.43 -2.87 20.54
N SER A 3 2.72 -1.76 20.35
CA SER A 3 2.39 -1.19 19.05
C SER A 3 3.65 -0.57 18.48
N PHE A 4 4.54 -1.38 17.90
CA PHE A 4 5.65 -0.84 17.12
C PHE A 4 5.04 -0.07 15.94
N SER A 5 5.14 1.26 15.98
CA SER A 5 4.69 2.09 14.86
C SER A 5 5.50 1.71 13.62
N THR A 6 4.79 1.28 12.58
CA THR A 6 5.33 0.76 11.32
C THR A 6 6.32 1.72 10.66
N TYR A 7 6.08 3.04 10.79
CA TYR A 7 6.89 4.08 10.16
C TYR A 7 8.28 4.30 10.81
N PRO A 8 8.43 4.45 12.14
CA PRO A 8 9.73 4.43 12.81
C PRO A 8 10.57 3.19 12.51
N LEU A 9 9.95 2.01 12.47
CA LEU A 9 10.63 0.76 12.12
C LEU A 9 11.20 0.82 10.69
N TRP A 10 10.36 1.23 9.72
CA TRP A 10 10.79 1.40 8.34
C TRP A 10 11.95 2.41 8.21
N ARG A 11 11.83 3.57 8.87
CA ARG A 11 12.87 4.63 8.85
C ARG A 11 14.21 4.14 9.40
N GLY A 12 14.19 3.35 10.46
CA GLY A 12 15.41 2.77 11.06
C GLY A 12 16.07 1.69 10.20
N LEU A 13 15.30 1.04 9.30
CA LEU A 13 15.79 -0.02 8.43
C LEU A 13 16.27 0.52 7.07
N VAL A 14 15.54 1.45 6.45
CA VAL A 14 15.81 1.91 5.07
C VAL A 14 17.20 2.51 4.88
N GLY A 15 17.79 3.09 5.93
CA GLY A 15 19.18 3.61 5.90
C GLY A 15 20.27 2.53 5.83
N LYS A 16 19.91 1.24 5.94
CA LYS A 16 20.84 0.11 5.88
C LYS A 16 20.74 -0.62 4.54
N PRO A 17 21.85 -1.17 4.00
CA PRO A 17 21.81 -2.00 2.80
C PRO A 17 20.79 -3.14 2.95
N GLY A 18 19.80 -3.22 2.06
CA GLY A 18 18.74 -4.23 2.09
C GLY A 18 17.59 -3.97 3.08
N GLY A 19 17.59 -2.86 3.80
CA GLY A 19 16.56 -2.55 4.81
C GLY A 19 15.12 -2.56 4.30
N ASN A 20 14.89 -2.03 3.10
CA ASN A 20 13.57 -2.09 2.46
C ASN A 20 13.09 -3.52 2.20
N ARG A 21 14.00 -4.43 1.84
CA ARG A 21 13.67 -5.85 1.61
C ARG A 21 13.35 -6.55 2.92
N LEU A 22 14.13 -6.29 3.97
CA LEU A 22 13.88 -6.84 5.31
C LEU A 22 12.53 -6.38 5.85
N PHE A 23 12.23 -5.08 5.74
CA PHE A 23 10.93 -4.54 6.14
C PHE A 23 9.78 -5.17 5.34
N SER A 24 9.93 -5.27 4.02
CA SER A 24 8.90 -5.85 3.15
C SER A 24 8.69 -7.34 3.47
N ALA A 25 9.75 -8.09 3.78
CA ALA A 25 9.66 -9.47 4.24
C ALA A 25 8.91 -9.59 5.56
N ALA A 26 9.21 -8.73 6.55
CA ALA A 26 8.51 -8.70 7.83
C ALA A 26 7.01 -8.37 7.66
N MET A 27 6.68 -7.43 6.78
CA MET A 27 5.29 -7.12 6.40
C MET A 27 4.59 -8.35 5.80
N CYS A 28 5.24 -9.06 4.87
CA CYS A 28 4.69 -10.29 4.28
C CYS A 28 4.57 -11.44 5.30
N LEU A 29 5.43 -11.53 6.31
CA LEU A 29 5.26 -12.50 7.39
C LEU A 29 4.02 -12.19 8.25
N ARG A 30 3.72 -10.91 8.46
CA ARG A 30 2.55 -10.47 9.22
C ARG A 30 1.25 -10.59 8.42
N VAL A 31 1.30 -10.36 7.12
CA VAL A 31 0.17 -10.47 6.19
C VAL A 31 0.58 -11.37 5.02
N PRO A 32 0.47 -12.71 5.15
CA PRO A 32 1.00 -13.67 4.18
C PRO A 32 0.53 -13.45 2.75
N TYR A 33 -0.72 -13.02 2.55
CA TYR A 33 -1.28 -12.78 1.23
C TYR A 33 -0.57 -11.67 0.45
N PHE A 34 0.06 -10.70 1.13
CA PHE A 34 0.88 -9.68 0.47
C PHE A 34 2.13 -10.28 -0.19
N GLY A 35 2.64 -11.41 0.33
CA GLY A 35 3.78 -12.11 -0.27
C GLY A 35 3.52 -12.60 -1.70
N THR A 36 2.25 -12.78 -2.09
CA THR A 36 1.88 -13.29 -3.42
C THR A 36 2.30 -12.37 -4.58
N VAL A 37 2.50 -11.07 -4.32
CA VAL A 37 2.93 -10.09 -5.34
C VAL A 37 4.40 -9.67 -5.20
N LEU A 38 5.16 -10.29 -4.29
CA LEU A 38 6.57 -9.98 -4.01
C LEU A 38 6.82 -8.46 -3.85
N PRO A 39 6.07 -7.77 -2.97
CA PRO A 39 6.11 -6.32 -2.86
C PRO A 39 7.43 -5.84 -2.26
N THR A 40 7.84 -4.64 -2.62
CA THR A 40 8.92 -3.90 -1.97
C THR A 40 8.46 -2.47 -1.71
N VAL A 41 8.36 -2.09 -0.43
CA VAL A 41 8.10 -0.70 -0.03
C VAL A 41 9.33 0.15 -0.35
N ARG A 42 9.13 1.22 -1.12
CA ARG A 42 10.20 2.11 -1.60
C ARG A 42 10.23 3.42 -0.83
N GLU A 43 9.06 4.00 -0.61
CA GLU A 43 8.89 5.24 0.13
C GLU A 43 7.75 5.06 1.13
N LEU A 44 7.93 5.57 2.33
CA LEU A 44 6.90 5.61 3.35
C LEU A 44 7.07 6.87 4.17
N ARG A 45 6.02 7.67 4.26
CA ARG A 45 5.92 8.86 5.13
C ARG A 45 4.44 9.16 5.37
N PRO A 46 4.10 9.99 6.37
CA PRO A 46 2.72 10.47 6.52
C PRO A 46 2.20 11.04 5.19
N GLY A 47 1.01 10.59 4.78
CA GLY A 47 0.32 10.97 3.55
C GLY A 47 0.85 10.35 2.27
N HIS A 48 1.90 9.51 2.28
CA HIS A 48 2.48 8.95 1.05
C HIS A 48 3.15 7.59 1.26
N CYS A 49 2.85 6.65 0.36
CA CYS A 49 3.58 5.40 0.24
C CYS A 49 3.75 4.97 -1.22
N SER A 50 4.95 4.48 -1.57
CA SER A 50 5.20 3.85 -2.86
C SER A 50 5.72 2.42 -2.70
N VAL A 51 5.14 1.50 -3.47
CA VAL A 51 5.41 0.06 -3.40
C VAL A 51 5.59 -0.48 -4.81
N THR A 52 6.63 -1.30 -5.02
CA THR A 52 6.88 -1.95 -6.31
C THR A 52 6.64 -3.45 -6.24
N ALA A 53 6.14 -4.05 -7.31
CA ALA A 53 6.06 -5.50 -7.49
C ALA A 53 6.65 -5.90 -8.86
N PRO A 54 7.51 -6.95 -8.92
CA PRO A 54 7.98 -7.47 -10.20
C PRO A 54 6.85 -8.17 -10.95
N LYS A 55 6.92 -8.19 -12.28
CA LYS A 55 6.13 -9.12 -13.09
C LYS A 55 6.84 -10.46 -13.12
N TRP A 56 6.17 -11.49 -12.64
CA TRP A 56 6.67 -12.87 -12.60
C TRP A 56 5.50 -13.83 -12.82
N TRP A 57 5.82 -15.10 -13.09
CA TRP A 57 4.81 -16.10 -13.49
C TRP A 57 3.65 -16.24 -12.50
N GLY A 58 3.88 -16.07 -11.19
CA GLY A 58 2.85 -16.15 -10.16
C GLY A 58 1.83 -15.00 -10.15
N VAL A 59 2.10 -13.91 -10.87
CA VAL A 59 1.18 -12.77 -11.03
C VAL A 59 0.73 -12.57 -12.47
N HIS A 60 0.90 -13.57 -13.35
CA HIS A 60 0.39 -13.50 -14.71
C HIS A 60 -1.12 -13.77 -14.75
N ASN A 61 -1.82 -13.11 -15.69
CA ASN A 61 -3.15 -13.53 -16.12
C ASN A 61 -3.06 -14.45 -17.36
N HIS A 62 -4.23 -14.86 -17.87
CA HIS A 62 -4.36 -15.74 -19.03
C HIS A 62 -3.78 -15.18 -20.34
N ILE A 63 -3.47 -13.88 -20.42
CA ILE A 63 -2.79 -13.24 -21.57
C ILE A 63 -1.34 -12.85 -21.27
N GLY A 64 -0.77 -13.32 -20.15
CA GLY A 64 0.64 -13.08 -19.82
C GLY A 64 0.98 -11.65 -19.38
N THR A 65 -0.01 -10.83 -18.99
CA THR A 65 0.22 -9.51 -18.37
C THR A 65 0.10 -9.61 -16.84
N PHE A 66 0.50 -8.57 -16.12
CA PHE A 66 0.29 -8.48 -14.66
C PHE A 66 -1.21 -8.60 -14.36
N HIS A 67 -1.57 -9.50 -13.45
CA HIS A 67 -2.95 -9.85 -13.15
C HIS A 67 -3.68 -8.69 -12.46
N ALA A 68 -4.91 -8.41 -12.88
CA ALA A 68 -5.75 -7.33 -12.36
C ALA A 68 -5.88 -7.36 -10.83
N ILE A 69 -6.21 -8.53 -10.26
CA ILE A 69 -6.34 -8.69 -8.80
C ILE A 69 -4.99 -8.63 -8.08
N ALA A 70 -3.89 -9.01 -8.73
CA ALA A 70 -2.56 -8.81 -8.15
C ALA A 70 -2.22 -7.32 -8.09
N ALA A 71 -2.65 -6.52 -9.08
CA ALA A 71 -2.52 -5.07 -9.04
C ALA A 71 -3.38 -4.46 -7.92
N CYS A 72 -4.59 -4.98 -7.68
CA CYS A 72 -5.40 -4.60 -6.51
C CYS A 72 -4.69 -4.93 -5.19
N ASN A 73 -4.07 -6.10 -5.08
CA ASN A 73 -3.28 -6.46 -3.89
C ASN A 73 -2.12 -5.47 -3.68
N LEU A 74 -1.43 -5.08 -4.76
CA LEU A 74 -0.38 -4.06 -4.69
C LEU A 74 -0.91 -2.69 -4.25
N ALA A 75 -2.11 -2.29 -4.71
CA ALA A 75 -2.76 -1.06 -4.26
C ALA A 75 -3.12 -1.10 -2.77
N GLU A 76 -3.67 -2.23 -2.30
CA GLU A 76 -4.01 -2.46 -0.90
C GLU A 76 -2.79 -2.35 0.01
N ILE A 77 -1.64 -2.90 -0.41
CA ILE A 77 -0.38 -2.78 0.31
C ILE A 77 0.05 -1.31 0.42
N ALA A 78 0.03 -0.56 -0.69
CA ALA A 78 0.44 0.84 -0.69
C ALA A 78 -0.49 1.71 0.19
N MET A 79 -1.81 1.51 0.09
CA MET A 79 -2.77 2.17 0.95
C MET A 79 -2.56 1.80 2.43
N GLY A 80 -2.43 0.51 2.74
CA GLY A 80 -2.32 0.04 4.12
C GLY A 80 -1.05 0.57 4.79
N MET A 81 0.07 0.59 4.09
CA MET A 81 1.30 1.21 4.59
C MET A 81 1.14 2.72 4.79
N LEU A 82 0.48 3.43 3.86
CA LEU A 82 0.16 4.84 4.05
C LEU A 82 -0.69 5.05 5.31
N ALA A 83 -1.72 4.25 5.53
CA ALA A 83 -2.57 4.33 6.71
C ALA A 83 -1.78 4.09 8.00
N GLU A 84 -0.92 3.07 8.03
CA GLU A 84 0.00 2.78 9.14
C GLU A 84 0.97 3.92 9.46
N ALA A 85 1.38 4.71 8.46
CA ALA A 85 2.29 5.85 8.65
C ALA A 85 1.56 7.16 8.97
N THR A 86 0.27 7.27 8.66
CA THR A 86 -0.49 8.53 8.71
C THR A 86 -1.48 8.57 9.87
N VAL A 87 -2.17 7.46 10.13
CA VAL A 87 -3.19 7.38 11.18
C VAL A 87 -2.51 7.38 12.55
N PRO A 88 -2.87 8.29 13.47
CA PRO A 88 -2.24 8.36 14.77
C PRO A 88 -2.56 7.13 15.62
N ALA A 89 -1.68 6.79 16.57
CA ALA A 89 -1.82 5.63 17.43
C ALA A 89 -3.07 5.64 18.33
N SER A 90 -3.70 6.81 18.52
CA SER A 90 -4.98 6.95 19.21
C SER A 90 -6.17 6.41 18.39
N HIS A 91 -5.96 6.14 17.10
CA HIS A 91 -6.97 5.63 16.19
C HIS A 91 -6.62 4.24 15.66
N ARG A 92 -7.59 3.62 15.01
CA ARG A 92 -7.44 2.40 14.22
C ARG A 92 -8.12 2.61 12.87
N TRP A 93 -7.73 1.81 11.90
CA TRP A 93 -8.21 1.92 10.54
C TRP A 93 -8.63 0.56 10.00
N LEU A 94 -9.62 0.53 9.10
CA LEU A 94 -10.10 -0.68 8.43
C LEU A 94 -10.57 -0.36 7.00
N PRO A 95 -10.11 -1.09 5.96
CA PRO A 95 -10.65 -0.95 4.61
C PRO A 95 -12.16 -1.24 4.57
N LYS A 96 -12.96 -0.34 3.98
CA LYS A 96 -14.41 -0.48 3.80
C LYS A 96 -14.83 -0.74 2.37
N GLY A 97 -14.06 -0.27 1.39
CA GLY A 97 -14.39 -0.40 -0.01
C GLY A 97 -13.23 -0.01 -0.90
N MET A 98 -13.26 -0.50 -2.14
CA MET A 98 -12.24 -0.22 -3.14
C MET A 98 -12.91 -0.08 -4.50
N GLU A 99 -12.67 1.04 -5.18
CA GLU A 99 -13.03 1.25 -6.58
C GLU A 99 -11.77 1.19 -7.44
N VAL A 100 -11.78 0.43 -8.53
CA VAL A 100 -10.61 0.22 -9.40
C VAL A 100 -11.00 0.45 -10.86
N ARG A 101 -10.16 1.17 -11.60
CA ARG A 101 -10.23 1.31 -13.06
C ARG A 101 -8.97 0.75 -13.70
N TYR A 102 -9.13 -0.18 -14.64
CA TYR A 102 -8.04 -0.70 -15.47
C TYR A 102 -7.96 0.11 -16.76
N LEU A 103 -6.92 0.92 -16.88
CA LEU A 103 -6.77 1.90 -17.97
C LEU A 103 -6.01 1.33 -19.16
N ALA A 104 -5.04 0.47 -18.91
CA ALA A 104 -4.20 -0.15 -19.92
C ALA A 104 -3.67 -1.51 -19.47
N LYS A 105 -3.12 -2.28 -20.40
CA LYS A 105 -2.47 -3.56 -20.10
C LYS A 105 -1.18 -3.34 -19.31
N ALA A 106 -1.02 -4.10 -18.22
CA ALA A 106 0.15 -4.05 -17.36
C ALA A 106 1.22 -5.05 -17.83
N GLU A 107 2.06 -4.65 -18.78
CA GLU A 107 2.99 -5.57 -19.46
C GLU A 107 4.33 -5.78 -18.73
N SER A 108 4.61 -4.98 -17.69
CA SER A 108 5.86 -4.97 -16.92
C SER A 108 5.61 -5.10 -15.41
N GLY A 109 6.67 -5.02 -14.60
CA GLY A 109 6.53 -4.80 -13.16
C GLY A 109 5.85 -3.46 -12.87
N LEU A 110 5.22 -3.35 -11.70
CA LEU A 110 4.36 -2.23 -11.36
C LEU A 110 4.88 -1.46 -10.15
N ARG A 111 4.59 -0.16 -10.11
CA ARG A 111 4.74 0.72 -8.95
C ARG A 111 3.39 1.29 -8.56
N ALA A 112 2.87 0.93 -7.39
CA ALA A 112 1.73 1.61 -6.78
C ALA A 112 2.20 2.80 -5.94
N VAL A 113 1.50 3.92 -6.06
CA VAL A 113 1.71 5.14 -5.27
C VAL A 113 0.38 5.50 -4.63
N ALA A 114 0.30 5.33 -3.32
CA ALA A 114 -0.79 5.83 -2.50
C ALA A 114 -0.40 7.21 -1.98
N GLU A 115 -1.27 8.19 -2.16
CA GLU A 115 -0.96 9.59 -1.81
C GLU A 115 -2.23 10.34 -1.43
N LEU A 116 -2.22 10.94 -0.25
CA LEU A 116 -3.27 11.86 0.19
C LEU A 116 -2.93 13.27 -0.30
N PRO A 117 -3.87 13.96 -0.98
CA PRO A 117 -3.69 15.38 -1.32
C PRO A 117 -3.49 16.24 -0.06
N GLU A 118 -4.19 15.90 1.01
CA GLU A 118 -4.10 16.53 2.32
C GLU A 118 -4.33 15.47 3.41
N ILE A 119 -3.59 15.57 4.52
CA ILE A 119 -3.80 14.70 5.68
C ILE A 119 -4.91 15.32 6.54
N PRO A 120 -6.04 14.64 6.75
CA PRO A 120 -7.13 15.20 7.53
C PRO A 120 -6.80 15.27 9.03
N SER A 121 -7.53 16.09 9.76
CA SER A 121 -7.60 15.98 11.22
C SER A 121 -8.39 14.73 11.63
N PHE A 122 -7.83 13.92 12.53
CA PHE A 122 -8.53 12.75 13.08
C PHE A 122 -9.27 13.12 14.37
N GLY A 123 -10.60 13.19 14.29
CA GLY A 123 -11.49 13.58 15.40
C GLY A 123 -11.97 12.40 16.26
N GLU A 124 -12.88 12.67 17.20
CA GLU A 124 -13.41 11.64 18.11
C GLU A 124 -14.52 10.76 17.50
N GLU A 125 -14.97 11.09 16.30
CA GLU A 125 -15.95 10.30 15.56
C GLU A 125 -15.28 9.48 14.46
N GLY A 126 -15.96 8.43 14.03
CA GLY A 126 -15.50 7.64 12.89
C GLY A 126 -15.65 8.43 11.58
N ALA A 127 -14.64 8.37 10.73
CA ALA A 127 -14.65 9.03 9.42
C ALA A 127 -14.12 8.11 8.31
N ASP A 128 -14.71 8.27 7.12
CA ASP A 128 -14.21 7.64 5.90
C ASP A 128 -13.06 8.46 5.32
N LEU A 129 -11.92 7.80 5.08
CA LEU A 129 -10.73 8.35 4.45
C LEU A 129 -10.54 7.67 3.08
N PRO A 130 -10.92 8.31 1.97
CA PRO A 130 -10.64 7.80 0.64
C PRO A 130 -9.15 7.99 0.32
N VAL A 131 -8.44 6.90 0.06
CA VAL A 131 -7.00 6.92 -0.29
C VAL A 131 -6.85 6.64 -1.78
N PRO A 132 -6.46 7.65 -2.59
CA PRO A 132 -6.15 7.46 -3.99
C PRO A 132 -4.85 6.67 -4.18
N VAL A 133 -4.85 5.75 -5.15
CA VAL A 133 -3.69 4.97 -5.56
C VAL A 133 -3.55 5.00 -7.07
N ARG A 134 -2.37 5.36 -7.56
CA ARG A 134 -1.99 5.23 -8.98
C ARG A 134 -1.01 4.08 -9.14
N ILE A 135 -1.24 3.21 -10.11
CA ILE A 135 -0.31 2.12 -10.44
C ILE A 135 0.30 2.38 -11.81
N LEU A 136 1.63 2.48 -11.82
CA LEU A 136 2.42 2.83 -12.99
C LEU A 136 3.19 1.61 -13.50
N ASP A 137 3.32 1.51 -14.83
CA ASP A 137 4.22 0.55 -15.48
C ASP A 137 5.68 1.06 -15.46
N ALA A 138 6.61 0.27 -16.01
CA ALA A 138 8.03 0.62 -16.09
C ALA A 138 8.33 1.88 -16.92
N ARG A 139 7.39 2.37 -17.75
CA ARG A 139 7.52 3.61 -18.54
C ARG A 139 6.91 4.81 -17.82
N GLY A 140 6.33 4.63 -16.63
CA GLY A 140 5.62 5.67 -15.90
C GLY A 140 4.19 5.91 -16.38
N THR A 141 3.64 5.04 -17.23
CA THR A 141 2.24 5.13 -17.66
C THR A 141 1.33 4.59 -16.56
N THR A 142 0.29 5.35 -16.19
CA THR A 142 -0.72 4.85 -15.24
C THR A 142 -1.58 3.79 -15.93
N VAL A 143 -1.47 2.55 -15.49
CA VAL A 143 -2.19 1.40 -16.05
C VAL A 143 -3.42 1.02 -15.21
N VAL A 144 -3.42 1.37 -13.92
CA VAL A 144 -4.55 1.17 -13.00
C VAL A 144 -4.65 2.39 -12.07
N THR A 145 -5.89 2.81 -11.78
CA THR A 145 -6.18 3.72 -10.68
C THR A 145 -7.10 3.02 -9.70
N ALA A 146 -6.87 3.20 -8.41
CA ALA A 146 -7.76 2.73 -7.37
C ALA A 146 -8.04 3.84 -6.35
N THR A 147 -9.20 3.77 -5.71
CA THR A 147 -9.50 4.52 -4.49
C THR A 147 -9.96 3.52 -3.46
N ILE A 148 -9.22 3.42 -2.35
CA ILE A 148 -9.57 2.53 -1.26
C ILE A 148 -10.05 3.39 -0.09
N THR A 149 -11.31 3.22 0.28
CA THR A 149 -11.92 3.93 1.41
C THR A 149 -11.61 3.20 2.70
N VAL A 150 -10.99 3.91 3.63
CA VAL A 150 -10.60 3.40 4.94
C VAL A 150 -11.46 4.03 6.01
N TRP A 151 -12.05 3.21 6.89
CA TRP A 151 -12.74 3.67 8.08
C TRP A 151 -11.74 3.94 9.19
N VAL A 152 -11.63 5.19 9.62
CA VAL A 152 -10.78 5.57 10.75
C VAL A 152 -11.64 5.86 11.96
N THR A 153 -11.34 5.23 13.10
CA THR A 153 -12.06 5.43 14.37
C THR A 153 -11.10 5.55 15.55
N PRO A 154 -11.46 6.27 16.61
CA PRO A 154 -10.70 6.22 17.85
C PRO A 154 -10.62 4.80 18.39
N ARG A 155 -9.48 4.47 19.00
CA ARG A 155 -9.38 3.25 19.80
C ARG A 155 -10.16 3.46 21.09
N LYS A 156 -11.08 2.53 21.39
CA LYS A 156 -11.66 2.44 22.74
C LYS A 156 -10.52 2.20 23.73
N ARG A 157 -10.45 3.01 24.78
CA ARG A 157 -9.53 2.79 25.90
C ARG A 157 -9.85 1.48 26.61
#